data_AF-A0A2V8I682-F1
#
_entry.id   AF-A0A2V8I682-F1
#
_cell.length_a   1.000
_cell.length_b   1.000
_cell.length_c   1.000
_cell.angle_alpha   90.00
_cell.angle_beta   90.00
_cell.angle_gamma   90.00
#
_symmetry.space_group_name_H-M   'P 1'
#
loop_
_entity.id
_entity.type
_entity.pdbx_description
1 polymer ?
#
loop_
_entity_poly.entity_id
_entity_poly.type
_entity_poly.pdbx_seq_one_letter_code
_entity_poly.pdbx_strand_id
1 'polypeptide(L)'
;DNDYLMDRAAQKAGKTYSGIEGFAMQDASLQESMGPIVDRTKETLVSTDTGIIMARQKLLRAIEAFTEQGVIPPGVALEHQRVRSAAVVLPPDQPFKDAAREALIAHPGVAPASV
;
A
#
# COMPACT_ATOMS: atom_id res chain seq x y z
N ASP A 1 -16.11 6.67 19.53
CA ASP A 1 -15.94 5.78 18.37
C ASP A 1 -17.12 4.84 18.23
N ASN A 2 -17.41 4.45 16.99
CA ASN A 2 -18.44 3.45 16.65
C ASN A 2 -17.84 2.05 16.45
N ASP A 3 -16.54 1.88 16.75
CA ASP A 3 -15.76 0.65 16.60
C ASP A 3 -15.98 -0.06 15.26
N TYR A 4 -16.14 0.72 14.18
CA TYR A 4 -16.39 0.20 12.83
C TYR A 4 -17.63 -0.70 12.72
N LEU A 5 -18.59 -0.53 13.64
CA LEU A 5 -19.81 -1.34 13.76
C LEU A 5 -19.53 -2.84 13.87
N MET A 6 -18.44 -3.19 14.56
CA MET A 6 -17.95 -4.56 14.64
C MET A 6 -18.95 -5.54 15.29
N ASP A 7 -19.36 -6.56 14.54
CA ASP A 7 -20.20 -7.66 15.00
C ASP A 7 -19.35 -8.85 15.49
N ARG A 8 -19.18 -8.93 16.81
CA ARG A 8 -18.46 -10.03 17.47
C ARG A 8 -19.18 -11.38 17.37
N ALA A 9 -20.51 -11.39 17.26
CA ALA A 9 -21.26 -12.62 17.11
C ALA A 9 -21.04 -13.22 15.71
N ALA A 10 -21.05 -12.38 14.67
CA ALA A 10 -20.70 -12.78 13.30
C ALA A 10 -19.25 -13.23 13.19
N GLN A 11 -18.31 -12.52 13.82
CA GLN A 11 -16.89 -12.91 13.88
C GLN A 11 -16.72 -14.29 14.51
N LYS A 12 -17.29 -14.48 15.71
CA LYS A 12 -17.19 -15.75 16.45
C LYS A 12 -17.84 -16.92 15.70
N ALA A 13 -18.91 -16.65 14.96
CA ALA A 13 -19.60 -17.64 14.13
C ALA A 13 -18.88 -17.91 12.79
N GLY A 14 -17.78 -17.21 12.47
CA GLY A 14 -17.04 -17.36 11.22
C GLY A 14 -17.76 -16.78 9.99
N LYS A 15 -18.79 -15.95 10.18
CA LYS A 15 -19.53 -15.31 9.08
C LYS A 15 -18.75 -14.15 8.46
N THR A 16 -17.96 -13.46 9.29
CA THR A 16 -17.05 -12.39 8.90
C THR A 16 -15.70 -12.65 9.58
N TYR A 17 -14.60 -12.21 8.98
CA TYR A 17 -13.26 -12.49 9.51
C TYR A 17 -12.95 -11.66 10.77
N SER A 18 -13.18 -10.35 10.70
CA SER A 18 -12.87 -9.39 11.77
C SER A 18 -14.09 -8.88 12.52
N GLY A 19 -15.31 -9.25 12.10
CA GLY A 19 -16.55 -8.65 12.59
C GLY A 19 -16.91 -7.33 11.91
N ILE A 20 -16.04 -6.77 11.05
CA ILE A 20 -16.27 -5.49 10.36
C ILE A 20 -16.73 -5.76 8.93
N GLU A 21 -17.77 -5.03 8.51
CA GLU A 21 -18.35 -5.14 7.17
C GLU A 21 -17.47 -4.44 6.12
N GLY A 22 -17.14 -5.16 5.03
CA GLY A 22 -16.40 -4.64 3.87
C GLY A 22 -14.89 -4.59 4.03
N PHE A 23 -14.15 -5.01 3.00
CA PHE A 23 -12.68 -5.13 3.05
C PHE A 23 -11.96 -3.82 3.37
N ALA A 24 -12.34 -2.71 2.72
CA ALA A 24 -11.71 -1.42 2.94
C ALA A 24 -11.84 -0.94 4.40
N MET A 25 -12.98 -1.21 5.04
CA MET A 25 -13.20 -0.83 6.43
C MET A 25 -12.43 -1.73 7.40
N GLN A 26 -12.22 -3.00 7.05
CA GLN A 26 -11.35 -3.89 7.83
C GLN A 26 -9.92 -3.35 7.86
N ASP A 27 -9.37 -2.96 6.70
CA ASP A 27 -8.03 -2.39 6.61
C ASP A 27 -7.92 -1.05 7.34
N ALA A 28 -8.89 -0.16 7.14
CA ALA A 28 -8.95 1.15 7.81
C ALA A 28 -8.94 0.98 9.33
N SER A 29 -9.71 0.03 9.87
CA SER A 29 -9.78 -0.23 11.30
C SER A 29 -8.44 -0.58 11.91
N LEU A 30 -7.64 -1.39 11.21
CA LEU A 30 -6.30 -1.76 11.67
C LEU A 30 -5.36 -0.58 11.56
N GLN A 31 -5.39 0.17 10.45
CA GLN A 31 -4.51 1.33 10.24
C GLN A 31 -4.74 2.42 11.27
N GLU A 32 -6.01 2.79 11.52
CA GLU A 32 -6.36 3.85 12.47
C GLU A 32 -6.12 3.44 13.92
N SER A 33 -6.26 2.14 14.25
CA SER A 33 -5.98 1.64 15.60
C SER A 33 -4.53 1.79 16.04
N MET A 34 -3.60 1.99 15.09
CA MET A 34 -2.19 2.24 15.39
C MET A 34 -1.94 3.66 15.94
N GLY A 35 -2.95 4.53 15.90
CA GLY A 35 -2.90 5.92 16.32
C GLY A 35 -2.34 6.88 15.26
N PRO A 36 -2.41 8.20 15.49
CA PRO A 36 -1.98 9.21 14.52
C PRO A 36 -0.49 9.11 14.13
N ILE A 37 0.36 8.75 15.10
CA ILE A 37 1.79 8.48 14.90
C ILE A 37 2.12 7.21 15.67
N VAL A 38 2.56 6.19 14.95
CA VAL A 38 2.90 4.89 15.53
C VAL A 38 4.29 4.93 16.17
N ASP A 39 4.39 4.48 17.42
CA ASP A 39 5.68 4.25 18.08
C ASP A 39 6.39 3.02 17.47
N ARG A 40 7.33 3.27 16.57
CA ARG A 40 8.07 2.22 15.86
C ARG A 40 9.24 1.64 16.67
N THR A 41 9.54 2.16 17.87
CA THR A 41 10.63 1.62 18.71
C THR A 41 10.35 0.20 19.22
N LYS A 42 9.08 -0.20 19.19
CA LYS A 42 8.58 -1.52 19.62
C LYS A 42 8.30 -2.47 18.46
N GLU A 43 8.53 -2.03 17.23
CA GLU A 43 8.20 -2.81 16.03
C GLU A 43 9.28 -3.85 15.73
N THR A 44 8.86 -5.10 15.53
CA THR A 44 9.74 -6.20 15.13
C THR A 44 9.32 -6.71 13.76
N LEU A 45 10.08 -6.31 12.73
CA LEU A 45 9.81 -6.70 11.34
C LEU A 45 10.41 -8.07 11.03
N VAL A 46 9.69 -8.87 10.25
CA VAL A 46 10.11 -10.20 9.81
C VAL A 46 10.32 -10.25 8.29
N SER A 47 10.71 -11.40 7.75
CA SER A 47 11.05 -11.54 6.33
C SER A 47 9.91 -11.18 5.38
N THR A 48 8.65 -11.39 5.78
CA THR A 48 7.46 -10.99 5.01
C THR A 48 7.29 -9.48 4.90
N ASP A 49 7.95 -8.70 5.76
CA ASP A 49 7.88 -7.23 5.79
C ASP A 49 8.92 -6.56 4.88
N THR A 50 9.62 -7.33 4.04
CA THR A 50 10.68 -6.80 3.15
C THR A 50 10.23 -5.59 2.34
N GLY A 51 8.99 -5.60 1.82
CA GLY A 51 8.43 -4.45 1.10
C GLY A 51 8.32 -3.18 1.95
N ILE A 52 7.88 -3.31 3.20
CA ILE A 52 7.77 -2.20 4.16
C ILE A 52 9.16 -1.66 4.49
N ILE A 53 10.12 -2.55 4.73
CA ILE A 53 11.52 -2.20 5.01
C ILE A 53 12.09 -1.38 3.85
N MET A 54 11.96 -1.88 2.61
CA MET A 54 12.47 -1.22 1.41
C MET A 54 11.82 0.15 1.17
N ALA A 55 10.50 0.25 1.34
CA ALA A 55 9.78 1.52 1.19
C ALA A 55 10.27 2.56 2.18
N ARG A 56 10.41 2.20 3.46
CA ARG A 56 10.88 3.11 4.50
C ARG A 56 12.33 3.52 4.31
N GLN A 57 13.21 2.58 3.95
CA GLN A 57 14.61 2.91 3.62
C GLN A 57 14.70 3.88 2.44
N LYS A 58 13.84 3.74 1.42
CA LYS A 58 13.79 4.67 0.28
C LYS A 58 13.39 6.08 0.71
N LEU A 59 12.40 6.21 1.62
CA LEU A 59 11.98 7.50 2.15
C LEU A 59 13.08 8.16 3.01
N LEU A 60 13.72 7.40 3.90
CA LEU A 60 14.81 7.91 4.75
C LEU A 60 15.98 8.44 3.93
N ARG A 61 16.46 7.65 2.96
CA ARG A 61 17.54 8.07 2.05
C ARG A 61 17.17 9.31 1.24
N ALA A 62 15.92 9.44 0.81
CA ALA A 62 15.45 10.62 0.10
C ALA A 62 15.45 11.87 0.98
N ILE A 63 15.08 11.73 2.25
CA ILE A 63 15.12 12.83 3.23
C ILE A 63 16.58 13.24 3.49
N GLU A 64 17.47 12.29 3.78
CA GLU A 64 18.89 12.55 4.01
C GLU A 64 19.54 13.30 2.83
N ALA A 65 19.36 12.78 1.62
CA ALA A 65 19.90 13.40 0.41
C ALA A 65 19.35 14.81 0.16
N PHE A 66 18.07 15.04 0.46
CA PHE A 66 17.47 16.37 0.36
C PHE A 66 18.06 17.33 1.40
N THR A 67 18.14 16.90 2.67
CA THR A 67 18.60 17.78 3.76
C THR A 67 20.09 18.10 3.70
N GLU A 68 20.92 17.17 3.24
CA GLU A 68 22.37 17.33 3.23
C GLU A 68 22.90 17.93 1.92
N GLN A 69 22.28 17.58 0.79
CA GLN A 69 22.81 17.87 -0.54
C GLN A 69 21.84 18.68 -1.42
N GLY A 70 20.62 18.95 -0.93
CA GLY A 70 19.59 19.63 -1.71
C GLY A 70 19.04 18.80 -2.88
N VAL A 71 19.25 17.47 -2.88
CA VAL A 71 18.75 16.60 -3.94
C VAL A 71 17.23 16.50 -3.86
N ILE A 72 16.54 16.85 -4.94
CA ILE A 72 15.08 16.80 -5.02
C ILE A 72 14.61 15.34 -4.84
N PRO A 73 13.69 15.05 -3.90
CA PRO A 73 13.18 13.70 -3.69
C PRO A 73 12.50 13.12 -4.94
N PRO A 74 12.56 11.79 -5.16
CA PRO A 74 11.79 11.14 -6.21
C PRO A 74 10.29 11.25 -5.93
N GLY A 75 9.47 11.27 -6.98
CA GLY A 75 8.01 11.27 -6.84
C GLY A 75 7.35 12.66 -6.77
N VAL A 76 8.12 13.75 -6.83
CA VAL A 76 7.56 15.12 -6.75
C VAL A 76 6.85 15.58 -8.02
N ALA A 77 7.32 15.14 -9.20
CA ALA A 77 6.71 15.51 -10.47
C ALA A 77 5.37 14.79 -10.70
N LEU A 78 4.44 15.46 -11.38
CA LEU A 78 3.06 14.97 -11.58
C LEU A 78 3.01 13.63 -12.33
N GLU A 79 3.92 13.42 -13.27
CA GLU A 79 4.07 12.18 -14.03
C GLU A 79 4.35 10.97 -13.14
N HIS A 80 5.04 11.16 -12.00
CA HIS A 80 5.32 10.07 -11.07
C HIS A 80 4.06 9.59 -10.32
N GLN A 81 3.02 10.43 -10.28
CA GLN A 81 1.75 10.12 -9.62
C GLN A 81 0.76 9.41 -10.55
N ARG A 82 1.11 9.23 -11.83
CA ARG A 82 0.28 8.53 -12.81
C ARG A 82 0.41 7.00 -12.67
N VAL A 83 0.27 6.49 -11.46
CA VAL A 83 0.29 5.06 -11.17
C VAL A 83 -1.13 4.60 -10.83
N ARG A 84 -1.52 3.41 -11.29
CA ARG A 84 -2.83 2.80 -11.01
C ARG A 84 -2.74 1.29 -10.86
N SER A 85 -3.75 0.70 -10.24
CA SER A 85 -3.94 -0.76 -10.22
C SER A 85 -4.30 -1.28 -11.61
N ALA A 86 -3.87 -2.51 -11.89
CA ALA A 86 -4.21 -3.26 -13.09
C ALA A 86 -4.36 -4.75 -12.76
N ALA A 87 -5.28 -5.44 -13.43
CA ALA A 87 -5.37 -6.89 -13.45
C ALA A 87 -5.03 -7.37 -14.86
N VAL A 88 -3.92 -8.11 -14.99
CA VAL A 88 -3.38 -8.59 -16.26
C VAL A 88 -2.85 -10.00 -16.10
N VAL A 89 -2.96 -10.81 -17.16
CA VAL A 89 -2.30 -12.11 -17.25
C VAL A 89 -1.01 -11.94 -18.04
N LEU A 90 0.12 -12.31 -17.44
CA LEU A 90 1.45 -12.17 -18.04
C LEU A 90 2.04 -13.54 -18.41
N PRO A 91 2.89 -13.62 -19.44
CA PRO A 91 3.71 -14.80 -19.68
C PRO A 91 4.63 -15.11 -18.47
N PRO A 92 4.87 -16.39 -18.16
CA PRO A 92 5.56 -16.80 -16.93
C PRO A 92 7.07 -16.44 -16.92
N ASP A 93 7.64 -16.19 -18.09
CA ASP A 93 9.07 -15.91 -18.31
C ASP A 93 9.42 -14.42 -18.28
N GLN A 94 8.43 -13.54 -18.04
CA GLN A 94 8.62 -12.10 -18.06
C GLN A 94 8.58 -11.50 -16.65
N PRO A 95 9.57 -10.65 -16.28
CA PRO A 95 9.49 -9.89 -15.04
C PRO A 95 8.25 -8.99 -15.04
N PHE A 96 7.39 -9.13 -14.03
CA PHE A 96 6.12 -8.40 -13.96
C PHE A 96 6.31 -6.87 -14.05
N LYS A 97 7.39 -6.34 -13.45
CA LYS A 97 7.71 -4.91 -13.45
C LYS A 97 7.84 -4.32 -14.85
N ASP A 98 8.27 -5.14 -15.81
CA ASP A 98 8.51 -4.73 -17.19
C ASP A 98 7.26 -5.02 -18.02
N ALA A 99 6.69 -6.22 -17.89
CA ALA A 99 5.54 -6.67 -18.68
C ALA A 99 4.21 -5.99 -18.31
N ALA A 100 4.01 -5.61 -17.03
CA ALA A 100 2.80 -4.88 -16.59
C ALA A 100 2.94 -3.36 -16.69
N ARG A 101 4.12 -2.83 -17.08
CA ARG A 101 4.45 -1.42 -16.93
C ARG A 101 3.40 -0.46 -17.49
N GLU A 102 2.98 -0.68 -18.73
CA GLU A 102 2.00 0.18 -19.40
C GLU A 102 0.62 0.10 -18.74
N ALA A 103 0.21 -1.07 -18.24
CA ALA A 103 -1.06 -1.24 -17.55
C ALA A 103 -1.10 -0.47 -16.22
N LEU A 104 0.05 -0.37 -15.54
CA LEU A 104 0.23 0.32 -14.27
C LEU A 104 0.30 1.84 -14.41
N ILE A 105 0.42 2.39 -15.63
CA ILE A 105 0.42 3.83 -15.87
C ILE A 105 -0.99 4.33 -16.16
N ALA A 106 -1.39 5.39 -15.46
CA ALA A 106 -2.67 6.04 -15.68
C ALA A 106 -2.61 7.01 -16.87
N HIS A 107 -3.45 6.76 -17.87
CA HIS A 107 -3.63 7.64 -19.03
C HIS A 107 -5.03 8.27 -19.02
N PRO A 108 -5.17 9.58 -19.28
CA PRO A 108 -6.47 10.23 -19.40
C PRO A 108 -7.36 9.52 -20.43
N GLY A 109 -8.61 9.26 -20.07
CA GLY A 109 -9.58 8.61 -20.96
C GLY A 109 -9.38 7.10 -21.17
N VAL A 110 -8.38 6.48 -20.55
CA VAL A 110 -8.12 5.04 -20.67
C VAL A 110 -8.56 4.33 -19.40
N ALA A 111 -9.48 3.37 -19.52
CA ALA A 111 -9.91 2.54 -18.40
C ALA A 111 -8.75 1.68 -17.84
N PRO A 112 -8.78 1.28 -16.55
CA PRO A 112 -7.83 0.32 -16.01
C PRO A 112 -7.88 -1.01 -16.77
N ALA A 113 -6.71 -1.61 -17.01
CA ALA A 113 -6.67 -2.98 -17.53
C ALA A 113 -7.28 -3.93 -16.49
N SER A 114 -8.24 -4.73 -16.92
CA SER A 114 -8.88 -5.75 -16.10
C SER A 114 -9.16 -6.98 -16.97
N VAL A 115 -8.83 -8.15 -16.44
CA VAL A 115 -9.20 -9.46 -16.99
C VAL A 115 -10.35 -10.08 -16.21
#